data_AF-T0RBB3-F1
#
_entry.id   AF-T0RBB3-F1
#
_cell.length_a   1.000
_cell.length_b   1.000
_cell.length_c   1.000
_cell.angle_alpha   90.00
_cell.angle_beta   90.00
_cell.angle_gamma   90.00
#
_symmetry.space_group_name_H-M   'P 1'
#
loop_
_entity.id
_entity.type
_entity.pdbx_description
1 polymer ?
#
loop_
_entity_poly.entity_id
_entity_poly.type
_entity_poly.pdbx_seq_one_letter_code
_entity_poly.pdbx_strand_id
1 'polypeptide(L)'
;MSRYFSEAEYKRYKGGRGCIAGQGELKKLRFDPLFTLNHTCAMFRANINRLARRTWCTTKRVDMLQKHVDIFINYYNSIYLRDAVPI
;
A
#
# COMPACT_ATOMS: atom_id res chain seq x y z
N MET A 1 21.11 -7.40 -13.72
CA MET A 1 21.48 -7.58 -12.30
C MET A 1 21.52 -6.21 -11.64
N SER A 2 20.85 -6.00 -10.50
CA SER A 2 20.73 -4.70 -9.83
C SER A 2 22.01 -4.32 -9.09
N ARG A 3 22.49 -3.09 -9.25
CA ARG A 3 23.68 -2.54 -8.57
C ARG A 3 23.54 -2.49 -7.04
N TYR A 4 22.32 -2.40 -6.54
CA TYR A 4 22.04 -2.18 -5.11
C TYR A 4 21.53 -3.43 -4.38
N PHE A 5 20.98 -4.40 -5.12
CA PHE A 5 20.41 -5.61 -4.55
C PHE A 5 20.82 -6.80 -5.41
N SER A 6 22.08 -7.22 -5.28
CA SER A 6 22.66 -8.32 -6.05
C SER A 6 22.03 -9.68 -5.74
N GLU A 7 21.52 -9.84 -4.52
CA GLU A 7 20.90 -11.08 -4.03
C GLU A 7 19.37 -11.11 -4.21
N ALA A 8 18.76 -9.99 -4.61
CA ALA A 8 17.30 -9.92 -4.72
C ALA A 8 16.81 -10.60 -6.01
N GLU A 9 15.84 -11.50 -5.85
CA GLU A 9 15.15 -12.13 -6.98
C GLU A 9 14.01 -11.24 -7.48
N TYR A 10 14.03 -10.89 -8.77
CA TYR A 10 12.95 -10.12 -9.40
C TYR A 10 11.81 -11.03 -9.86
N LYS A 11 10.70 -11.05 -9.12
CA LYS A 11 9.48 -11.81 -9.44
C LYS A 11 8.42 -10.91 -10.05
N ARG A 12 7.67 -11.44 -11.03
CA ARG A 12 6.51 -10.78 -11.64
C ARG A 12 5.31 -11.71 -11.58
N TYR A 13 4.16 -11.14 -11.22
CA TYR A 13 2.89 -11.85 -11.17
C TYR A 13 1.90 -11.16 -12.12
N LYS A 14 1.01 -11.93 -12.75
CA LYS A 14 -0.03 -11.36 -13.60
C LYS A 14 -1.05 -10.64 -12.72
N GLY A 15 -1.32 -9.37 -13.01
CA GLY A 15 -2.35 -8.60 -12.32
C GLY A 15 -3.75 -9.12 -12.61
N GLY A 16 -4.68 -8.89 -11.67
CA GLY A 16 -6.09 -9.17 -11.85
C GLY A 16 -6.82 -8.03 -12.54
N ARG A 17 -8.12 -8.24 -12.79
CA ARG A 17 -9.06 -7.12 -12.95
C ARG A 17 -9.87 -7.04 -11.67
N GLY A 18 -9.96 -5.84 -11.10
CA GLY A 18 -10.81 -5.58 -9.94
C GLY A 18 -12.29 -5.93 -10.21
N CYS A 19 -13.00 -6.34 -9.17
CA CYS A 19 -14.44 -6.55 -9.22
C CYS A 19 -15.18 -5.18 -9.15
N ILE A 20 -16.28 -5.06 -9.92
CA ILE A 20 -17.13 -3.87 -9.95
C ILE A 20 -17.93 -3.73 -8.63
N ALA A 21 -18.25 -4.84 -7.95
CA ALA A 21 -19.11 -4.90 -6.76
C ALA A 21 -18.39 -4.60 -5.42
N GLY A 22 -17.34 -3.77 -5.45
CA GLY A 22 -16.56 -3.36 -4.28
C GLY A 22 -15.45 -4.35 -3.87
N GLN A 23 -14.49 -3.87 -3.06
CA GLN A 23 -13.29 -4.59 -2.59
C GLN A 23 -12.32 -5.09 -3.69
N GLY A 24 -12.48 -4.62 -4.93
CA GLY A 24 -11.48 -4.76 -5.99
C GLY A 24 -11.15 -6.22 -6.31
N GLU A 25 -9.86 -6.53 -6.41
CA GLU A 25 -9.39 -7.87 -6.76
C GLU A 25 -9.66 -8.92 -5.68
N LEU A 26 -9.83 -8.50 -4.42
CA LEU A 26 -10.01 -9.40 -3.28
C LEU A 26 -11.23 -10.31 -3.41
N LYS A 27 -12.30 -9.82 -4.04
CA LYS A 27 -13.52 -10.60 -4.27
C LYS A 27 -13.41 -11.57 -5.44
N LYS A 28 -12.43 -11.38 -6.33
CA LYS A 28 -12.30 -12.16 -7.58
C LYS A 28 -11.12 -13.11 -7.56
N LEU A 29 -10.02 -12.70 -6.94
CA LEU A 29 -8.82 -13.51 -6.73
C LEU A 29 -8.83 -14.05 -5.29
N ARG A 30 -8.77 -15.38 -5.16
CA ARG A 30 -8.70 -16.03 -3.84
C ARG A 30 -7.34 -15.87 -3.17
N PHE A 31 -6.28 -15.76 -3.97
CA PHE A 31 -4.91 -15.59 -3.51
C PHE A 31 -4.18 -14.65 -4.46
N ASP A 32 -3.56 -13.60 -3.90
CA ASP A 32 -2.69 -12.67 -4.62
C ASP A 32 -1.30 -12.70 -3.94
N PRO A 33 -0.24 -13.16 -4.62
CA PRO A 33 1.11 -13.19 -4.05
C PRO A 33 1.67 -11.78 -3.78
N LEU A 34 1.07 -10.73 -4.34
CA LEU A 34 1.40 -9.34 -4.06
C LEU A 34 0.45 -8.70 -3.02
N PHE A 35 -0.44 -9.48 -2.39
CA PHE A 35 -1.48 -8.96 -1.50
C PHE A 35 -0.92 -8.08 -0.38
N THR A 36 0.13 -8.52 0.31
CA THR A 36 0.73 -7.75 1.41
C THR A 36 1.21 -6.38 0.92
N LEU A 37 1.88 -6.33 -0.24
CA LEU A 37 2.34 -5.08 -0.84
C LEU A 37 1.17 -4.19 -1.28
N ASN A 38 0.21 -4.77 -2.00
CA ASN A 38 -0.97 -4.07 -2.50
C ASN A 38 -1.82 -3.50 -1.35
N HIS A 39 -2.02 -4.29 -0.30
CA HIS A 39 -2.72 -3.90 0.92
C HIS A 39 -2.00 -2.79 1.68
N THR A 40 -0.67 -2.88 1.80
CA THR A 40 0.15 -1.81 2.39
C THR A 40 -0.02 -0.50 1.63
N CYS A 41 0.06 -0.53 0.30
CA CYS A 41 -0.16 0.64 -0.56
C CYS A 41 -1.58 1.20 -0.45
N ALA A 42 -2.59 0.33 -0.37
CA ALA A 42 -3.98 0.73 -0.20
C ALA A 42 -4.22 1.41 1.15
N MET A 43 -3.69 0.83 2.24
CA MET A 43 -3.71 1.39 3.59
C MET A 43 -3.01 2.75 3.62
N PHE A 44 -1.81 2.84 3.05
CA PHE A 44 -1.06 4.10 2.96
C PHE A 44 -1.91 5.18 2.27
N ARG A 45 -2.39 4.91 1.05
CA ARG A 45 -3.22 5.85 0.27
C ARG A 45 -4.47 6.29 1.02
N ALA A 46 -5.14 5.37 1.73
CA ALA A 46 -6.34 5.67 2.50
C ALA A 46 -6.06 6.57 3.70
N ASN A 47 -4.90 6.44 4.36
CA ASN A 47 -4.57 7.19 5.56
C ASN A 47 -3.90 8.54 5.26
N ILE A 48 -3.16 8.67 4.15
CA ILE A 48 -2.53 9.95 3.78
C ILE A 48 -3.49 10.95 3.13
N ASN A 49 -4.69 10.50 2.72
CA ASN A 49 -5.63 11.36 2.02
C ASN A 49 -6.08 12.53 2.93
N ARG A 50 -6.21 13.72 2.35
CA ARG A 50 -6.59 14.94 3.09
C ARG A 50 -7.99 15.43 2.73
N LEU A 51 -8.43 15.13 1.51
CA LEU A 51 -9.77 15.42 1.02
C LEU A 51 -10.27 14.19 0.27
N ALA A 52 -11.32 13.54 0.76
CA ALA A 52 -11.92 12.37 0.12
C ALA A 52 -12.79 12.74 -1.11
N ARG A 53 -12.40 13.75 -1.90
CA ARG A 53 -13.17 14.17 -3.09
C ARG A 53 -12.42 13.75 -4.34
N ARG A 54 -13.07 12.90 -5.15
CA ARG A 54 -12.88 12.52 -6.59
C ARG A 54 -11.49 12.59 -7.24
N THR A 55 -10.63 13.55 -6.94
CA THR A 55 -9.25 13.64 -7.42
C THR A 55 -8.29 13.14 -6.35
N TRP A 56 -7.21 12.52 -6.85
CA TRP A 56 -6.22 11.79 -6.07
C TRP A 56 -5.56 12.65 -4.98
N CYS A 57 -5.06 11.99 -3.94
CA CYS A 57 -4.41 12.56 -2.75
C CYS A 57 -3.40 13.68 -3.09
N THR A 58 -3.85 14.93 -3.18
CA THR A 58 -2.98 16.07 -3.45
C THR A 58 -2.61 16.77 -2.14
N THR A 59 -1.34 17.14 -2.03
CA THR A 59 -0.85 18.06 -1.01
C THR A 59 -0.35 19.32 -1.69
N LYS A 60 -0.61 20.48 -1.10
CA LYS A 60 -0.02 21.75 -1.55
C LYS A 60 1.35 22.02 -0.91
N ARG A 61 1.68 21.28 0.16
CA ARG A 61 2.85 21.50 1.00
C ARG A 61 3.58 20.18 1.25
N VAL A 62 4.82 20.11 0.78
CA VAL A 62 5.67 18.92 0.91
C VAL A 62 6.04 18.63 2.37
N ASP A 63 6.29 19.67 3.17
CA ASP A 63 6.64 19.54 4.58
C ASP A 63 5.47 18.95 5.41
N MET A 64 4.23 19.31 5.06
CA MET A 64 3.04 18.75 5.70
C MET A 64 2.75 17.32 5.25
N LEU A 65 3.09 16.98 4.01
CA LEU A 65 3.04 15.59 3.55
C LEU A 65 4.04 14.73 4.31
N GLN A 66 5.29 15.19 4.45
CA GLN A 66 6.30 14.45 5.19
C GLN A 66 5.84 14.16 6.62
N LYS A 67 5.35 15.17 7.35
CA LYS A 67 4.80 14.98 8.70
C LYS A 67 3.68 13.94 8.75
N HIS A 68 2.80 13.92 7.75
CA HIS A 68 1.71 12.94 7.70
C HIS A 68 2.22 11.52 7.40
N VAL A 69 3.21 11.41 6.51
CA VAL A 69 3.91 10.16 6.19
C VAL A 69 4.62 9.63 7.44
N ASP A 70 5.31 10.46 8.20
CA ASP A 70 6.02 10.07 9.43
C ASP A 70 5.05 9.50 10.48
N ILE A 71 3.88 10.13 10.64
CA ILE A 71 2.81 9.63 11.52
C ILE A 71 2.33 8.25 11.04
N PHE A 72 2.07 8.09 9.73
CA PHE A 72 1.67 6.81 9.17
C PHE A 72 2.75 5.74 9.41
N ILE A 73 4.02 6.04 9.14
CA ILE A 73 5.13 5.11 9.33
C ILE A 73 5.20 4.64 10.78
N ASN A 74 5.10 5.55 11.74
CA ASN A 74 5.13 5.18 13.15
C ASN A 74 3.93 4.30 13.53
N TYR A 75 2.70 4.70 13.18
CA TYR A 75 1.52 3.90 13.45
C TYR A 75 1.60 2.51 12.79
N TYR A 76 1.97 2.47 11.51
CA TYR A 76 2.00 1.24 10.73
C TYR A 76 3.00 0.24 11.30
N ASN A 77 4.22 0.68 11.62
CA ASN A 77 5.26 -0.21 12.13
C ASN A 77 5.10 -0.53 13.63
N SER A 78 4.81 0.48 14.46
CA SER A 78 4.83 0.33 15.92
C SER A 78 3.53 -0.23 16.49
N ILE A 79 2.41 -0.08 15.77
CA ILE A 79 1.07 -0.47 16.25
C ILE A 79 0.45 -1.52 15.32
N TYR A 80 0.28 -1.22 14.04
CA TYR A 80 -0.45 -2.11 13.13
C TYR A 80 0.28 -3.42 12.85
N LEU A 81 1.59 -3.37 12.54
CA LEU A 81 2.38 -4.56 12.26
C LEU A 81 2.81 -5.34 13.49
N ARG A 82 2.76 -4.74 14.69
CA ARG A 82 3.24 -5.36 15.93
C ARG A 82 2.60 -6.72 16.19
N ASP A 83 1.29 -6.81 15.98
CA ASP A 83 0.50 -8.02 16.21
C ASP A 83 0.04 -8.68 14.90
N ALA A 84 0.53 -8.19 13.75
CA ALA A 84 0.15 -8.73 12.46
C ALA A 84 0.85 -10.07 12.21
N VAL A 85 0.05 -11.09 11.87
CA VAL A 85 0.58 -12.39 11.45
C VAL A 85 1.05 -12.29 9.99
N PRO A 86 2.31 -12.66 9.69
CA PRO A 86 2.77 -12.77 8.31
C PRO A 86 1.93 -13.80 7.56
N ILE A 87 1.43 -13.41 6.39
CA ILE A 87 0.61 -14.23 5.48
C ILE A 87 1.45 -14.77 4.33
#